data_AF-A0A968C7J3-F1
#
_entry.id   AF-A0A968C7J3-F1
#
_cell.length_a   1.000
_cell.length_b   1.000
_cell.length_c   1.000
_cell.angle_alpha   90.00
_cell.angle_beta   90.00
_cell.angle_gamma   90.00
#
_symmetry.space_group_name_H-M   'P 1'
#
loop_
_entity.id
_entity.type
_entity.pdbx_description
1 polymer ?
#
loop_
_entity_poly.entity_id
_entity_poly.type
_entity_poly.pdbx_seq_one_letter_code
_entity_poly.pdbx_strand_id
1 'polypeptide(L)'
;GIKERLVTWRHTVRNAILPVVTVVGYTLPILVAGALFTETIYSWPGMGSLFVDAVLVRDYPMVMGIMLLIAVVVLLANLLTDLVYAAVDPRIRFE
;
A
#
# COMPACT_ATOMS: atom_id res chain seq x y z
N GLY A 1 12.95 -25.23 -30.34
CA GLY A 1 13.10 -25.01 -28.89
C GLY A 1 13.35 -23.55 -28.64
N ILE A 2 12.41 -22.86 -28.00
CA ILE A 2 12.56 -21.44 -27.67
C ILE A 2 13.33 -21.37 -26.35
N LYS A 3 14.34 -20.50 -26.27
CA LYS A 3 15.21 -20.34 -25.10
C LYS A 3 14.37 -20.10 -23.84
N GLU A 4 14.51 -20.97 -22.84
CA GLU A 4 13.80 -20.91 -21.55
C GLU A 4 13.86 -19.52 -20.91
N ARG A 5 14.97 -18.81 -21.06
CA ARG A 5 15.16 -17.45 -20.54
C ARG A 5 14.11 -16.44 -21.04
N LEU A 6 13.59 -16.61 -22.26
CA LEU A 6 12.54 -15.76 -22.83
C LEU A 6 11.15 -16.12 -22.26
N VAL A 7 10.93 -17.41 -21.95
CA VAL A 7 9.70 -17.91 -21.33
C VAL A 7 9.63 -17.50 -19.86
N THR A 8 10.73 -17.62 -19.11
CA THR A 8 10.78 -17.23 -17.68
C THR A 8 10.53 -15.73 -17.50
N TRP A 9 11.18 -14.88 -18.30
CA TRP A 9 10.98 -13.42 -18.22
C TRP A 9 9.62 -12.96 -18.72
N ARG A 10 9.04 -13.62 -19.72
CA ARG A 10 7.77 -13.17 -20.34
C ARG A 10 6.53 -13.80 -19.72
N HIS A 11 6.62 -14.98 -19.12
CA HIS A 11 5.46 -15.71 -18.56
C HIS A 11 5.54 -15.85 -17.04
N THR A 12 6.68 -16.28 -16.50
CA THR A 12 6.80 -16.54 -15.06
C THR A 12 6.84 -15.24 -14.25
N VAL A 13 7.59 -14.22 -14.70
CA VAL A 13 7.67 -12.91 -14.01
C VAL A 13 6.31 -12.20 -14.00
N ARG A 14 5.58 -12.24 -15.12
CA ARG A 14 4.26 -11.59 -15.23
C ARG A 14 3.22 -12.24 -14.30
N ASN A 15 3.26 -13.56 -14.14
CA ASN A 15 2.38 -14.30 -13.22
C ASN A 15 2.83 -14.22 -11.75
N ALA A 16 4.12 -14.05 -11.49
CA ALA A 16 4.67 -13.94 -10.13
C ALA A 16 4.50 -12.52 -9.54
N ILE A 17 4.42 -11.48 -10.38
CA ILE A 17 4.18 -10.10 -9.92
C ILE A 17 2.77 -9.92 -9.37
N LEU A 18 1.77 -10.66 -9.87
CA LEU A 18 0.38 -10.56 -9.38
C LEU A 18 0.27 -10.72 -7.85
N PRO A 19 0.71 -11.84 -7.22
CA PRO A 19 0.61 -11.98 -5.77
C PRO A 19 1.52 -11.01 -4.99
N VAL A 20 2.65 -10.60 -5.57
CA VAL A 20 3.56 -9.64 -4.93
C VAL A 20 2.91 -8.27 -4.79
N VAL A 21 2.20 -7.81 -5.82
CA VAL A 21 1.51 -6.51 -5.79
C VAL A 21 0.37 -6.52 -4.77
N THR A 22 -0.35 -7.63 -4.58
CA THR A 22 -1.42 -7.73 -3.56
C THR A 22 -0.82 -7.63 -2.17
N VAL A 23 0.25 -8.38 -1.95
CA VAL A 23 0.92 -8.46 -0.66
C VAL A 23 1.49 -7.09 -0.30
N VAL A 24 2.09 -6.37 -1.26
CA VAL A 24 2.56 -5.00 -1.04
C VAL A 24 1.39 -4.05 -0.72
N GLY A 25 0.31 -4.09 -1.50
CA GLY A 25 -0.89 -3.28 -1.23
C GLY A 25 -1.49 -3.54 0.17
N TYR A 26 -1.57 -4.80 0.58
CA TYR A 26 -2.07 -5.21 1.90
C TYR A 26 -1.11 -4.83 3.04
N THR A 27 0.19 -4.72 2.76
CA THR A 27 1.20 -4.37 3.77
C THR A 27 1.24 -2.86 4.03
N LEU A 28 0.77 -2.01 3.12
CA LEU A 28 0.80 -0.55 3.29
C LEU A 28 0.03 -0.04 4.53
N PRO A 29 -1.21 -0.46 4.82
CA PRO A 29 -1.89 -0.09 6.06
C PRO A 29 -1.11 -0.52 7.31
N ILE A 30 -0.50 -1.70 7.27
CA ILE A 30 0.32 -2.23 8.37
C ILE A 30 1.57 -1.38 8.57
N LEU A 31 2.20 -0.90 7.49
CA LEU A 31 3.35 0.00 7.57
C LEU A 31 2.98 1.36 8.18
N VAL A 32 1.82 1.92 7.82
CA VAL A 32 1.31 3.16 8.44
C VAL A 32 1.05 2.95 9.93
N ALA A 33 0.46 1.81 10.30
CA ALA A 33 0.27 1.44 11.70
C ALA A 33 1.59 1.26 12.46
N GLY A 34 2.58 0.59 11.85
CA GLY A 34 3.93 0.44 12.41
C GLY A 34 4.65 1.78 12.56
N ALA A 35 4.48 2.70 11.60
CA ALA A 35 5.08 4.02 11.63
C ALA A 35 4.63 4.82 12.87
N LEU A 36 3.34 4.74 13.25
CA LEU A 36 2.82 5.34 14.50
C LEU A 36 3.62 4.90 15.73
N PHE A 37 3.86 3.59 15.86
CA PHE A 37 4.61 3.05 17.01
C PHE A 37 6.05 3.52 16.98
N THR A 38 6.70 3.52 15.81
CA THR A 38 8.08 4.00 15.70
C THR A 38 8.20 5.49 15.99
N GLU A 39 7.24 6.31 15.55
CA GLU A 39 7.22 7.75 15.83
C GLU A 39 7.03 8.03 17.33
N THR A 40 6.14 7.28 17.97
CA THR A 40 5.84 7.44 19.40
C THR A 40 7.01 6.98 20.28
N ILE A 41 7.61 5.83 19.99
CA ILE A 41 8.69 5.26 20.81
C ILE A 41 9.99 6.06 20.66
N TYR A 42 10.34 6.45 19.43
CA TYR A 42 11.58 7.20 19.16
C TYR A 42 11.40 8.71 19.26
N SER A 43 10.21 9.21 19.61
CA SER A 43 9.88 10.64 19.63
C SER A 43 10.23 11.34 18.30
N TRP A 44 10.07 10.64 17.18
CA TRP A 44 10.28 11.20 15.85
C TRP A 44 9.05 12.03 15.49
N PRO A 45 9.19 13.34 15.17
CA PRO A 45 8.05 14.18 14.84
C PRO A 45 7.43 13.75 13.50
N GLY A 46 6.20 13.26 13.53
CA GLY A 46 5.47 12.78 12.36
C GLY A 46 3.95 12.93 12.47
N MET A 47 3.24 12.51 11.42
CA MET A 47 1.76 12.58 11.41
C MET A 47 1.14 11.60 12.42
N GLY A 48 1.86 10.54 12.75
CA GLY A 48 1.42 9.55 13.70
C GLY A 48 1.58 10.00 15.15
N SER A 49 2.68 10.66 15.50
CA SER A 49 2.81 11.30 16.82
C SER A 49 1.72 12.37 17.02
N LEU A 50 1.42 13.17 15.97
CA LEU A 50 0.32 14.14 15.99
C LEU A 50 -1.05 13.49 16.20
N PHE A 51 -1.29 12.32 15.63
CA PHE A 51 -2.53 11.57 15.85
C PHE A 51 -2.67 11.15 17.33
N VAL A 52 -1.59 10.64 17.93
CA VAL A 52 -1.59 10.24 19.34
C VAL A 52 -1.87 11.43 20.24
N ASP A 53 -1.20 12.56 20.00
CA ASP A 53 -1.41 13.80 20.76
C ASP A 53 -2.85 14.31 20.63
N ALA A 54 -3.40 14.32 19.41
CA ALA A 54 -4.78 14.72 19.15
C ALA A 54 -5.79 13.82 19.87
N VAL A 55 -5.55 12.51 19.94
CA VAL A 55 -6.38 11.57 20.70
C VAL A 55 -6.32 11.86 22.20
N LEU A 56 -5.12 12.14 22.74
CA LEU A 56 -4.93 12.44 24.17
C LEU A 56 -5.63 13.74 24.59
N VAL A 57 -5.57 14.78 23.75
CA VAL A 57 -6.20 16.09 23.99
C VAL A 57 -7.68 16.09 23.57
N ARG A 58 -8.19 14.98 23.02
CA ARG A 58 -9.57 14.82 22.49
C ARG A 58 -9.93 15.81 21.38
N ASP A 59 -8.96 16.15 20.55
CA ASP A 59 -9.15 16.95 19.35
C ASP A 59 -9.72 16.07 18.22
N TYR A 60 -11.03 15.81 18.28
CA TYR A 60 -11.73 15.00 17.29
C TYR A 60 -11.59 15.52 15.84
N PRO A 61 -11.68 16.85 15.56
CA PRO A 61 -11.43 17.37 14.22
C PRO A 61 -10.05 16.98 13.66
N MET A 62 -8.99 17.11 14.47
CA MET A 62 -7.64 16.77 14.05
C MET A 62 -7.47 15.27 13.80
N VAL A 63 -8.01 14.43 14.68
CA VAL A 63 -8.05 12.96 14.50
C VAL A 63 -8.76 12.58 13.21
N MET A 64 -9.94 13.14 12.96
CA MET A 64 -10.71 12.88 11.73
C MET A 64 -9.97 13.35 10.47
N GLY A 65 -9.30 14.50 10.52
CA GLY A 65 -8.51 15.02 9.40
C GLY A 65 -7.35 14.09 9.04
N ILE A 66 -6.62 13.61 10.03
CA ILE A 66 -5.51 12.65 9.83
C ILE A 66 -6.05 11.31 9.29
N MET A 67 -7.15 10.80 9.85
CA MET A 67 -7.78 9.56 9.35
C MET A 67 -8.24 9.67 7.90
N LEU A 68 -8.83 10.81 7.50
CA LEU A 68 -9.22 11.06 6.11
C LEU A 68 -8.02 11.06 5.18
N LEU A 69 -6.92 11.71 5.58
CA LEU A 69 -5.69 11.76 4.78
C LEU A 69 -5.10 10.36 4.59
N ILE A 70 -5.01 9.57 5.67
CA ILE A 70 -4.57 8.17 5.60
C ILE A 70 -5.49 7.36 4.67
N ALA A 71 -6.81 7.51 4.79
CA ALA A 71 -7.77 6.82 3.94
C ALA A 71 -7.57 7.15 2.45
N VAL A 72 -7.34 8.42 2.11
CA VAL A 72 -7.06 8.84 0.73
C VAL A 72 -5.76 8.21 0.21
N VAL A 73 -4.68 8.22 1.01
CA VAL A 73 -3.41 7.61 0.61
C VAL A 73 -3.55 6.11 0.39
N VAL A 74 -4.25 5.41 1.29
CA VAL A 74 -4.52 3.97 1.16
C VAL A 74 -5.36 3.69 -0.08
N LEU A 75 -6.38 4.50 -0.35
CA LEU A 75 -7.23 4.35 -1.52
C LEU A 75 -6.45 4.59 -2.82
N LEU A 76 -5.56 5.60 -2.86
CA LEU A 76 -4.66 5.83 -3.98
C LEU A 76 -3.69 4.65 -4.19
N ALA A 77 -3.15 4.09 -3.10
CA ALA A 77 -2.27 2.93 -3.18
C ALA A 77 -2.99 1.67 -3.70
N ASN A 78 -4.23 1.44 -3.27
CA ASN A 78 -5.06 0.37 -3.82
C ASN A 78 -5.37 0.61 -5.30
N LEU A 79 -5.71 1.84 -5.69
CA LEU A 79 -5.93 2.17 -7.10
C LEU A 79 -4.67 1.97 -7.97
N LEU A 80 -3.50 2.35 -7.47
CA LEU A 80 -2.23 2.09 -8.14
C LEU A 80 -1.97 0.58 -8.27
N THR A 81 -2.27 -0.17 -7.22
CA THR A 81 -2.19 -1.63 -7.20
C THR A 81 -3.08 -2.23 -8.28
N ASP A 82 -4.35 -1.80 -8.37
CA ASP A 82 -5.32 -2.23 -9.38
C ASP A 82 -4.89 -1.84 -10.82
N LEU A 83 -4.30 -0.65 -10.99
CA LEU A 83 -3.79 -0.23 -12.30
C LEU A 83 -2.59 -1.07 -12.74
N VAL A 84 -1.68 -1.39 -11.80
CA VAL A 84 -0.57 -2.31 -12.06
C VAL A 84 -1.10 -3.70 -12.39
N TYR A 85 -2.15 -4.18 -11.71
CA TYR A 85 -2.85 -5.41 -12.09
C TYR A 85 -3.36 -5.37 -13.53
N ALA A 86 -4.09 -4.32 -13.90
CA ALA A 86 -4.65 -4.17 -15.23
C ALA A 86 -3.58 -4.14 -16.34
N ALA A 87 -2.41 -3.55 -16.06
CA ALA A 87 -1.29 -3.51 -17.00
C ALA A 87 -0.54 -4.86 -17.09
N VAL A 88 -0.41 -5.55 -15.95
CA VAL A 88 0.32 -6.82 -15.85
C VAL A 88 -0.53 -7.99 -16.33
N ASP A 89 -1.86 -7.96 -16.25
CA ASP A 89 -2.68 -9.09 -16.68
C ASP A 89 -3.21 -8.95 -18.13
N PRO A 90 -2.73 -9.76 -19.11
CA PRO A 90 -3.27 -9.79 -20.46
C PRO A 90 -4.55 -10.64 -20.63
N ARG A 91 -5.07 -11.27 -19.56
CA ARG A 91 -6.27 -12.15 -19.61
C ARG A 91 -7.61 -11.42 -19.52
N ILE A 92 -7.62 -10.10 -19.31
CA ILE A 92 -8.85 -9.27 -19.33
C ILE A 92 -9.39 -9.11 -20.77
N ARG A 93 -8.75 -9.71 -21.78
CA ARG A 93 -9.37 -9.92 -23.09
C ARG A 93 -10.34 -11.09 -22.99
N PHE A 94 -11.59 -10.72 -22.70
CA PHE A 94 -12.85 -11.33 -23.12
C PHE A 94 -12.73 -12.76 -23.68
N GLU A 95 -13.26 -13.72 -22.92
CA GLU A 95 -14.24 -14.64 -23.48
C GLU A 95 -15.64 -14.15 -23.07
#